data_AF-I4Y537-F1
#
_entry.id   AF-I4Y537-F1
#
_cell.length_a   1.000
_cell.length_b   1.000
_cell.length_c   1.000
_cell.angle_alpha   90.00
_cell.angle_beta   90.00
_cell.angle_gamma   90.00
#
_symmetry.space_group_name_H-M   'P 1'
#
loop_
_entity.id
_entity.type
_entity.pdbx_description
1 polymer ?
#
loop_
_entity_poly.entity_id
_entity_poly.type
_entity_poly.pdbx_seq_one_letter_code
_entity_poly.pdbx_strand_id
1 'polypeptide(L)'
;MVGFYWIVLYALQAGTCFLFVGSQKDLTQMTLANALGYQYVISHVLHSLWAIFWILRSFTLSSIMMSLQTINLLSMYVWLCRATHLPDKTRPLDYFFIHIPIRMWTVVTVGVELQQSAFIAFDWLSTPTWRFSLHQVPAMISVAVPILLGCAIILVKRDHIWMLSHMWVLLALFLRHPKPFLVNFVAVAGWILLPLSLIGNAAWSRFLERREELHRIRLEEDAEERFEREHIAA
;
A
#
# COMPACT_ATOMS: atom_id res chain seq x y z
N MET A 1 6.17 -1.10 19.09
CA MET A 1 5.43 -1.64 17.93
C MET A 1 5.67 -0.83 16.67
N VAL A 2 5.30 0.46 16.63
CA VAL A 2 5.61 1.33 15.48
C VAL A 2 7.11 1.53 15.26
N GLY A 3 7.90 1.68 16.34
CA GLY A 3 9.36 1.76 16.22
C GLY A 3 10.01 0.52 15.61
N PHE A 4 9.50 -0.69 15.90
CA PHE A 4 10.00 -1.93 15.27
C PHE A 4 9.71 -1.95 13.77
N TYR A 5 8.52 -1.49 13.38
CA TYR A 5 8.16 -1.33 11.96
C TYR A 5 9.15 -0.40 11.24
N TRP A 6 9.48 0.74 11.85
CA TRP A 6 10.46 1.68 11.31
C TRP A 6 11.86 1.08 11.21
N ILE A 7 12.32 0.31 12.20
CA ILE A 7 13.63 -0.37 12.13
C ILE A 7 13.69 -1.31 10.91
N VAL A 8 12.66 -2.14 10.72
CA VAL A 8 12.58 -3.04 9.56
C VAL A 8 12.54 -2.23 8.26
N LEU A 9 11.71 -1.18 8.21
CA LEU A 9 11.60 -0.32 7.03
C LEU A 9 12.93 0.36 6.68
N TYR A 10 13.64 0.93 7.66
CA TYR A 10 14.94 1.56 7.43
C TYR A 10 16.00 0.54 7.00
N ALA A 11 16.00 -0.68 7.56
CA ALA A 11 16.88 -1.75 7.11
C ALA A 11 16.63 -2.11 5.63
N LEU A 12 15.36 -2.19 5.22
CA LEU A 12 14.98 -2.42 3.82
C LEU A 12 15.41 -1.26 2.93
N GLN A 13 15.16 -0.01 3.34
CA GLN A 13 15.55 1.19 2.60
C GLN A 13 17.06 1.32 2.42
N ALA A 14 17.84 0.98 3.45
CA ALA A 14 19.29 0.89 3.35
C ALA A 14 19.71 -0.15 2.31
N GLY A 15 19.07 -1.32 2.33
CA GLY A 15 19.25 -2.36 1.30
C GLY A 15 18.90 -1.88 -0.11
N THR A 16 17.83 -1.08 -0.26
CA THR A 16 17.50 -0.42 -1.53
C THR A 16 18.66 0.45 -2.01
N CYS A 17 19.22 1.30 -1.15
CA CYS A 17 20.36 2.16 -1.48
C CYS A 17 21.60 1.34 -1.88
N PHE A 18 21.87 0.22 -1.22
CA PHE A 18 22.96 -0.68 -1.63
C PHE A 18 22.71 -1.28 -3.02
N LEU A 19 21.47 -1.66 -3.36
CA LEU A 19 21.13 -2.11 -4.71
C LEU A 19 21.30 -1.00 -5.76
N PHE A 20 21.01 0.26 -5.42
CA PHE A 20 21.25 1.40 -6.32
C PHE A 20 22.74 1.51 -6.72
N VAL A 21 23.64 1.25 -5.79
CA VAL A 21 25.09 1.34 -6.05
C VAL A 21 25.64 0.05 -6.66
N GLY A 22 25.16 -1.11 -6.21
CA GLY A 22 25.72 -2.43 -6.55
C GLY A 22 25.07 -3.13 -7.74
N SER A 23 23.94 -2.65 -8.26
CA SER A 23 23.26 -3.33 -9.36
C SER A 23 24.00 -3.14 -10.67
N GLN A 24 24.57 -4.24 -11.19
CA GLN A 24 25.23 -4.29 -12.51
C GLN A 24 24.28 -4.67 -13.67
N LYS A 25 23.00 -4.93 -13.39
CA LYS A 25 22.03 -5.38 -14.41
C LYS A 25 21.31 -4.19 -15.04
N ASP A 26 21.39 -4.07 -16.37
CA ASP A 26 20.81 -2.95 -17.14
C ASP A 26 19.31 -2.75 -16.89
N LEU A 27 18.54 -3.85 -16.78
CA LEU A 27 17.10 -3.78 -16.55
C LEU A 27 16.78 -3.17 -15.16
N THR A 28 17.52 -3.58 -14.13
CA THR A 28 17.34 -3.07 -12.77
C THR A 28 17.80 -1.62 -12.68
N GLN A 29 18.90 -1.26 -13.37
CA GLN A 29 19.35 0.11 -13.48
C GLN A 29 18.36 1.01 -14.21
N MET A 30 17.73 0.54 -15.28
CA MET A 30 16.73 1.33 -16.03
C MET A 30 15.49 1.61 -15.18
N THR A 31 14.99 0.61 -14.45
CA THR A 31 13.88 0.77 -13.50
C THR A 31 14.25 1.72 -12.36
N LEU A 32 15.44 1.54 -11.78
CA LEU A 32 15.91 2.39 -10.69
C LEU A 32 16.14 3.83 -11.15
N ALA A 33 16.85 4.05 -12.26
CA ALA A 33 17.26 5.38 -12.70
C ALA A 33 16.10 6.20 -13.27
N ASN A 34 15.27 5.60 -14.14
CA ASN A 34 14.21 6.33 -14.83
C ASN A 34 12.89 6.38 -14.05
N ALA A 35 12.54 5.34 -13.29
CA ALA A 35 11.22 5.27 -12.67
C ALA A 35 11.22 5.65 -11.18
N LEU A 36 12.28 5.31 -10.43
CA LEU A 36 12.26 5.42 -8.96
C LEU A 36 13.27 6.42 -8.40
N GLY A 37 14.40 6.66 -9.07
CA GLY A 37 15.57 7.32 -8.49
C GLY A 37 15.28 8.73 -7.99
N TYR A 38 14.82 9.61 -8.88
CA TYR A 38 14.54 11.00 -8.51
C TYR A 38 13.40 11.11 -7.49
N GLN A 39 12.33 10.36 -7.68
CA GLN A 39 11.21 10.34 -6.74
C GLN A 39 11.66 9.84 -5.36
N TYR A 40 12.55 8.84 -5.30
CA TYR A 40 13.04 8.24 -4.06
C TYR A 40 13.90 9.22 -3.27
N VAL A 41 14.77 9.96 -3.95
CA VAL A 41 15.52 11.07 -3.34
C VAL A 41 14.57 12.15 -2.82
N ILE A 42 13.58 12.57 -3.61
CA ILE A 42 12.55 13.53 -3.16
C ILE A 42 11.84 13.02 -1.91
N SER A 43 11.50 11.73 -1.87
CA SER A 43 10.82 11.14 -0.71
C SER A 43 11.64 11.27 0.58
N HIS A 44 12.95 11.01 0.51
CA HIS A 44 13.84 11.16 1.67
C HIS A 44 14.02 12.63 2.07
N VAL A 45 14.11 13.54 1.09
CA VAL A 45 14.20 14.99 1.36
C VAL A 45 12.93 15.50 2.02
N LEU A 46 11.75 15.17 1.50
CA LEU A 46 10.46 15.57 2.08
C LEU A 46 10.28 15.01 3.50
N HIS A 47 10.65 13.75 3.72
CA HIS A 47 10.58 13.15 5.06
C HIS A 47 11.56 13.81 6.04
N SER A 48 12.75 14.21 5.59
CA SER A 48 13.72 14.96 6.41
C SER A 48 13.23 16.38 6.73
N LEU A 49 12.67 17.09 5.75
CA LEU A 49 12.11 18.43 5.93
C LEU A 49 10.92 18.41 6.91
N TRP A 50 10.09 17.38 6.84
CA TRP A 50 9.03 17.17 7.81
C TRP A 50 9.55 17.09 9.25
N ALA A 51 10.61 16.31 9.50
CA ALA A 51 11.22 16.20 10.82
C ALA A 51 11.75 17.56 11.32
N ILE A 52 12.35 18.36 10.42
CA ILE A 52 12.81 19.72 10.75
C ILE A 52 11.62 20.61 11.14
N PHE A 53 10.53 20.63 10.36
CA PHE A 53 9.34 21.42 10.68
C PHE A 53 8.66 20.96 11.97
N TRP A 54 8.74 19.67 12.30
CA TRP A 54 8.27 19.14 13.57
C TRP A 54 9.04 19.72 14.75
N ILE A 55 10.37 19.77 14.66
CA ILE A 55 11.25 20.33 15.70
C ILE A 55 10.98 21.83 15.87
N LEU A 56 10.79 22.56 14.76
CA LEU A 56 10.46 23.98 14.76
C LEU A 56 9.01 24.28 15.23
N ARG A 57 8.23 23.24 15.59
CA ARG A 57 6.81 23.35 15.98
C ARG A 57 5.91 23.97 14.91
N SER A 58 6.32 23.93 13.64
CA SER A 58 5.50 24.37 12.51
C SER A 58 4.64 23.20 12.01
N PHE A 59 3.61 22.85 12.77
CA PHE A 59 2.80 21.66 12.51
C PHE A 59 2.00 21.75 11.20
N THR A 60 1.57 22.95 10.80
CA THR A 60 0.89 23.16 9.51
C THR A 60 1.82 22.83 8.34
N LEU A 61 3.07 23.33 8.35
CA LEU A 61 4.05 23.03 7.31
C LEU A 61 4.43 21.54 7.31
N SER A 62 4.60 20.96 8.49
CA SER A 62 4.79 19.51 8.65
C SER A 62 3.66 18.71 7.99
N SER A 63 2.39 19.06 8.24
CA SER A 63 1.25 18.38 7.63
C SER A 63 1.24 18.54 6.09
N ILE A 64 1.63 19.71 5.57
CA ILE A 64 1.75 19.91 4.12
C ILE A 64 2.86 19.01 3.54
N MET A 65 4.00 18.91 4.21
CA MET A 65 5.09 18.01 3.77
C MET A 65 4.67 16.55 3.78
N MET A 66 3.90 16.08 4.78
CA MET A 66 3.38 14.71 4.77
C MET A 66 2.32 14.46 3.69
N SER A 67 1.51 15.45 3.36
CA SER A 67 0.58 15.35 2.22
C SER A 67 1.34 15.21 0.90
N LEU A 68 2.38 16.04 0.69
CA LEU A 68 3.25 15.93 -0.49
C LEU A 68 3.99 14.59 -0.54
N GLN A 69 4.51 14.12 0.60
CA GLN A 69 5.17 12.82 0.71
C GLN A 69 4.22 11.68 0.37
N THR A 70 2.99 11.76 0.84
CA THR A 70 1.94 10.77 0.55
C THR A 70 1.65 10.70 -0.95
N ILE A 71 1.51 11.86 -1.61
CA ILE A 71 1.29 11.92 -3.06
C ILE A 71 2.48 11.33 -3.82
N ASN A 72 3.71 11.64 -3.40
CA ASN A 72 4.92 11.10 -4.03
C ASN A 72 5.00 9.57 -3.88
N LEU A 73 4.74 9.03 -2.69
CA LEU A 73 4.75 7.59 -2.42
C LEU A 73 3.63 6.83 -3.15
N LEU A 74 2.43 7.42 -3.25
CA LEU A 74 1.34 6.86 -4.05
C LEU A 74 1.68 6.87 -5.54
N SER A 75 2.30 7.95 -6.03
CA SER A 75 2.79 8.03 -7.41
C SER A 75 3.80 6.91 -7.69
N MET A 76 4.81 6.73 -6.84
CA MET A 76 5.76 5.62 -6.94
C MET A 76 5.06 4.27 -6.96
N TYR A 77 4.07 4.07 -6.08
CA TYR A 77 3.34 2.81 -6.05
C TYR A 77 2.58 2.53 -7.35
N VAL A 78 1.91 3.54 -7.92
CA VAL A 78 1.21 3.41 -9.21
C VAL A 78 2.20 3.08 -10.33
N TRP A 79 3.38 3.72 -10.34
CA TRP A 79 4.45 3.42 -11.29
C TRP A 79 4.96 1.99 -11.15
N LEU A 80 5.17 1.53 -9.92
CA LEU A 80 5.59 0.17 -9.60
C LEU A 80 4.54 -0.89 -10.00
N CYS A 81 3.28 -0.48 -10.08
CA CYS A 81 2.18 -1.35 -10.53
C CYS A 81 2.02 -1.45 -12.05
N ARG A 82 2.77 -0.67 -12.85
CA ARG A 82 2.71 -0.73 -14.31
C ARG A 82 3.42 -1.98 -14.85
N ALA A 83 2.89 -2.50 -15.96
CA ALA A 83 3.23 -3.81 -16.54
C ALA A 83 4.72 -4.05 -16.79
N THR A 84 5.48 -2.98 -17.03
CA THR A 84 6.92 -3.00 -17.31
C THR A 84 7.79 -3.38 -16.11
N HIS A 85 7.24 -3.36 -14.89
CA HIS A 85 7.99 -3.54 -13.65
C HIS A 85 7.37 -4.62 -12.75
N LEU A 86 6.70 -5.62 -13.32
CA LEU A 86 6.15 -6.70 -12.50
C LEU A 86 7.28 -7.49 -11.82
N PRO A 87 7.06 -7.93 -10.58
CA PRO A 87 8.02 -8.73 -9.85
C PRO A 87 8.25 -10.06 -10.58
N ASP A 88 9.44 -10.20 -11.15
CA ASP A 88 9.87 -11.46 -11.74
C ASP A 88 10.26 -12.43 -10.62
N LYS A 89 9.69 -13.64 -10.64
CA LYS A 89 9.99 -14.70 -9.66
C LYS A 89 11.45 -15.13 -9.70
N THR A 90 12.16 -14.83 -10.78
CA THR A 90 13.59 -15.11 -10.92
C THR A 90 14.49 -14.16 -10.10
N ARG A 91 13.95 -13.03 -9.60
CA ARG A 91 14.71 -11.98 -8.90
C ARG A 91 14.09 -11.59 -7.55
N PRO A 92 14.15 -12.49 -6.55
CA PRO A 92 13.51 -12.24 -5.25
C PRO A 92 14.13 -11.08 -4.45
N LEU A 93 15.43 -10.78 -4.65
CA LEU A 93 16.10 -9.67 -3.97
C LEU A 93 15.61 -8.31 -4.47
N ASP A 94 15.40 -8.15 -5.77
CA ASP A 94 14.83 -6.93 -6.36
C ASP A 94 13.42 -6.69 -5.80
N TYR A 95 12.62 -7.76 -5.65
CA TYR A 95 11.31 -7.67 -5.00
C TYR A 95 11.40 -7.19 -3.54
N PHE A 96 12.28 -7.81 -2.76
CA PHE A 96 12.40 -7.53 -1.32
C PHE A 96 12.89 -6.11 -1.03
N PHE A 97 13.85 -5.62 -1.80
CA PHE A 97 14.48 -4.32 -1.54
C PHE A 97 13.90 -3.17 -2.35
N ILE A 98 13.12 -3.41 -3.41
CA ILE A 98 12.48 -2.32 -4.17
C ILE A 98 11.00 -2.25 -3.83
N HIS A 99 10.28 -3.37 -3.94
CA HIS A 99 8.82 -3.33 -3.86
C HIS A 99 8.30 -3.26 -2.41
N ILE A 100 8.90 -4.03 -1.50
CA ILE A 100 8.45 -4.09 -0.10
C ILE A 100 8.62 -2.75 0.63
N PRO A 101 9.81 -2.11 0.65
CA PRO A 101 9.99 -0.87 1.41
C PRO A 101 9.09 0.26 0.93
N ILE A 102 8.89 0.39 -0.39
CA ILE A 102 8.00 1.43 -0.93
C ILE A 102 6.56 1.19 -0.45
N ARG A 103 6.05 -0.04 -0.56
CA ARG A 103 4.69 -0.39 -0.10
C ARG A 103 4.53 -0.17 1.40
N MET A 104 5.47 -0.66 2.20
CA MET A 104 5.48 -0.47 3.65
C MET A 104 5.53 1.02 4.03
N TRP A 105 6.36 1.80 3.34
CA TRP A 105 6.48 3.22 3.62
C TRP A 105 5.20 3.99 3.27
N THR A 106 4.55 3.65 2.15
CA THR A 106 3.27 4.23 1.77
C THR A 106 2.20 3.94 2.82
N VAL A 107 2.11 2.69 3.29
CA VAL A 107 1.10 2.31 4.30
C VAL A 107 1.30 3.04 5.63
N VAL A 108 2.53 3.16 6.13
CA VAL A 108 2.76 3.88 7.40
C VAL A 108 2.57 5.38 7.24
N THR A 109 2.96 5.95 6.09
CA THR A 109 2.79 7.38 5.83
C THR A 109 1.30 7.73 5.75
N VAL A 110 0.54 6.96 4.97
CA VAL A 110 -0.90 7.14 4.78
C VAL A 110 -1.70 6.70 5.99
N GLY A 111 -1.22 5.77 6.82
CA GLY A 111 -1.99 5.23 7.95
C GLY A 111 -1.72 5.91 9.28
N VAL A 112 -0.54 6.52 9.44
CA VAL A 112 -0.06 7.05 10.72
C VAL A 112 0.49 8.46 10.59
N GLU A 113 1.53 8.67 9.78
CA GLU A 113 2.28 9.94 9.79
C GLU A 113 1.46 11.13 9.32
N LEU A 114 0.71 10.97 8.22
CA LEU A 114 -0.15 12.01 7.67
C LEU A 114 -1.24 12.39 8.67
N GLN A 115 -1.90 11.39 9.26
CA GLN A 115 -2.94 11.56 10.26
C GLN A 115 -2.38 12.25 11.48
N GLN A 116 -1.30 11.74 12.05
CA GLN A 116 -0.69 12.33 13.24
C GLN A 116 -0.32 13.80 13.00
N SER A 117 0.25 14.11 11.84
CA SER A 117 0.60 15.49 11.46
C SER A 117 -0.64 16.37 11.31
N ALA A 118 -1.69 15.88 10.66
CA ALA A 118 -2.94 16.61 10.48
C ALA A 118 -3.65 16.87 11.82
N PHE A 119 -3.77 15.87 12.70
CA PHE A 119 -4.45 16.03 13.99
C PHE A 119 -3.74 17.02 14.91
N ILE A 120 -2.40 17.07 14.86
CA ILE A 120 -1.64 18.07 15.61
C ILE A 120 -1.78 19.46 14.99
N ALA A 121 -1.77 19.56 13.66
CA ALA A 121 -1.96 20.84 12.98
C ALA A 121 -3.34 21.48 13.24
N PHE A 122 -4.39 20.67 13.34
CA PHE A 122 -5.76 21.13 13.64
C PHE A 122 -6.06 21.27 15.14
N ASP A 123 -5.07 21.04 16.02
CA ASP A 123 -5.24 21.01 17.47
C ASP A 123 -6.37 20.07 17.95
N TRP A 124 -6.58 18.97 17.21
CA TRP A 124 -7.57 17.94 17.55
C TRP A 124 -7.03 16.90 18.55
N LEU A 125 -5.91 17.21 19.22
CA LEU A 125 -5.35 16.35 20.25
C LEU A 125 -6.28 16.31 21.47
N SER A 126 -6.71 15.10 21.82
CA SER A 126 -7.51 14.86 23.02
C SER A 126 -6.60 14.74 24.24
N THR A 127 -5.96 15.86 24.61
CA THR A 127 -5.27 16.04 25.89
C THR A 127 -5.92 17.21 26.63
N PRO A 128 -6.58 17.00 27.79
CA PRO A 128 -6.56 15.80 28.63
C PRO A 128 -7.59 14.72 28.23
N THR A 129 -7.42 13.53 28.81
CA THR A 129 -8.11 12.25 28.51
C THR A 129 -9.64 12.26 28.65
N TRP A 130 -10.27 13.31 29.17
CA TRP A 130 -11.73 13.40 29.28
C TRP A 130 -12.40 13.93 27.99
N ARG A 131 -11.64 14.50 27.05
CA ARG A 131 -12.16 15.03 25.76
C ARG A 131 -12.14 14.03 24.61
N PHE A 132 -11.85 12.74 24.85
CA PHE A 132 -11.82 11.72 23.79
C PHE A 132 -13.12 11.59 23.00
N SER A 133 -14.26 12.10 23.51
CA SER A 133 -15.53 12.08 22.80
C SER A 133 -15.71 13.20 21.77
N LEU A 134 -14.93 14.27 21.84
CA LEU A 134 -15.20 15.48 21.06
C LEU A 134 -14.82 15.32 19.58
N HIS A 135 -13.71 14.63 19.29
CA HIS A 135 -13.18 14.47 17.93
C HIS A 135 -13.20 13.00 17.46
N GLN A 136 -14.17 12.19 17.93
CA GLN A 136 -14.24 10.77 17.58
C GLN A 136 -14.54 10.54 16.10
N VAL A 137 -15.34 11.40 15.47
CA VAL A 137 -15.71 11.27 14.05
C VAL A 137 -14.50 11.54 13.14
N PRO A 138 -13.75 12.64 13.29
CA PRO A 138 -12.49 12.81 12.57
C PRO A 138 -11.51 11.65 12.80
N ALA A 139 -11.37 11.18 14.05
CA ALA A 139 -10.49 10.06 14.38
C ALA A 139 -10.91 8.77 13.66
N MET A 140 -12.21 8.48 13.64
CA MET A 140 -12.78 7.34 12.92
C MET A 140 -12.50 7.43 11.42
N ILE A 141 -12.79 8.57 10.78
CA ILE A 141 -12.55 8.78 9.35
C ILE A 141 -11.07 8.61 9.01
N SER A 142 -10.19 9.17 9.85
CA SER A 142 -8.74 9.13 9.63
C SER A 142 -8.15 7.71 9.62
N VAL A 143 -8.78 6.77 10.35
CA VAL A 143 -8.41 5.36 10.39
C VAL A 143 -9.16 4.57 9.30
N ALA A 144 -10.41 4.92 9.02
CA ALA A 144 -11.22 4.25 8.00
C ALA A 144 -10.67 4.45 6.58
N VAL A 145 -10.26 5.68 6.23
CA VAL A 145 -9.80 6.02 4.87
C VAL A 145 -8.59 5.17 4.43
N PRO A 146 -7.50 5.04 5.21
CA PRO A 146 -6.38 4.17 4.87
C PRO A 146 -6.78 2.70 4.75
N ILE A 147 -7.68 2.21 5.62
CA ILE A 147 -8.15 0.82 5.58
C ILE A 147 -8.93 0.56 4.30
N LEU A 148 -9.87 1.44 3.95
CA LEU A 148 -10.66 1.31 2.72
C LEU A 148 -9.78 1.38 1.47
N LEU A 149 -8.81 2.30 1.46
CA LEU A 149 -7.81 2.37 0.40
C LEU A 149 -7.00 1.07 0.30
N GLY A 150 -6.54 0.54 1.44
CA GLY A 150 -5.86 -0.75 1.52
C GLY A 150 -6.70 -1.89 0.96
N CYS A 151 -7.97 -2.00 1.37
CA CYS A 151 -8.90 -3.00 0.85
C CYS A 151 -9.08 -2.89 -0.68
N ALA A 152 -9.26 -1.68 -1.21
CA ALA A 152 -9.40 -1.47 -2.65
C ALA A 152 -8.14 -1.92 -3.42
N ILE A 153 -6.96 -1.58 -2.90
CA ILE A 153 -5.68 -1.98 -3.51
C ILE A 153 -5.49 -3.50 -3.47
N ILE A 154 -5.79 -4.15 -2.33
CA ILE A 154 -5.68 -5.59 -2.17
C ILE A 154 -6.67 -6.31 -3.10
N LEU A 155 -7.90 -5.81 -3.25
CA LEU A 155 -8.91 -6.35 -4.16
C LEU A 155 -8.49 -6.29 -5.63
N VAL A 156 -7.71 -5.29 -6.05
CA VAL A 156 -7.31 -5.14 -7.45
C VAL A 156 -6.01 -5.88 -7.75
N LYS A 157 -5.03 -5.84 -6.83
CA LYS A 157 -3.65 -6.28 -7.10
C LYS A 157 -3.21 -7.53 -6.32
N ARG A 158 -4.06 -8.06 -5.42
CA ARG A 158 -3.72 -9.20 -4.54
C ARG A 158 -2.41 -8.97 -3.77
N ASP A 159 -2.23 -7.75 -3.25
CA ASP A 159 -0.97 -7.35 -2.60
C ASP A 159 -0.91 -7.80 -1.14
N HIS A 160 -0.15 -8.87 -0.88
CA HIS A 160 0.07 -9.42 0.46
C HIS A 160 0.85 -8.47 1.38
N ILE A 161 1.80 -7.71 0.83
CA ILE A 161 2.67 -6.82 1.62
C ILE A 161 1.87 -5.64 2.14
N TRP A 162 0.97 -5.11 1.31
CA TRP A 162 0.06 -4.05 1.70
C TRP A 162 -0.84 -4.48 2.86
N MET A 163 -1.42 -5.67 2.77
CA MET A 163 -2.24 -6.26 3.82
C MET A 163 -1.45 -6.42 5.13
N LEU A 164 -0.29 -7.07 5.10
CA LEU A 164 0.54 -7.31 6.28
C LEU A 164 0.96 -6.01 6.97
N SER A 165 1.30 -4.99 6.17
CA SER A 165 1.67 -3.67 6.68
C SER A 165 0.51 -3.01 7.41
N HIS A 166 -0.69 -3.01 6.83
CA HIS A 166 -1.88 -2.48 7.49
C HIS A 166 -2.24 -3.26 8.75
N MET A 167 -2.15 -4.60 8.72
CA MET A 167 -2.38 -5.41 9.91
C MET A 167 -1.36 -5.10 11.01
N TRP A 168 -0.10 -4.84 10.70
CA TRP A 168 0.87 -4.43 11.72
C TRP A 168 0.52 -3.08 12.36
N VAL A 169 0.12 -2.09 11.54
CA VAL A 169 -0.30 -0.77 12.03
C VAL A 169 -1.57 -0.90 12.90
N LEU A 170 -2.54 -1.70 12.46
CA LEU A 170 -3.76 -1.96 13.24
C LEU A 170 -3.45 -2.67 14.55
N LEU A 171 -2.51 -3.62 14.57
CA LEU A 171 -2.08 -4.29 15.79
C LEU A 171 -1.45 -3.30 16.78
N ALA A 172 -0.61 -2.40 16.29
CA ALA A 172 -0.03 -1.34 17.09
C ALA A 172 -1.11 -0.41 17.68
N LEU A 173 -2.17 -0.13 16.92
CA LEU A 173 -3.33 0.63 17.39
C LEU A 173 -4.17 -0.15 18.40
N PHE A 174 -4.30 -1.48 18.23
CA PHE A 174 -5.05 -2.34 19.15
C PHE A 174 -4.46 -2.33 20.56
N LEU A 175 -3.13 -2.39 20.65
CA LEU A 175 -2.39 -2.45 21.90
C LEU A 175 -2.37 -1.10 22.65
N ARG A 176 -2.84 0.00 22.03
CA ARG A 176 -2.87 1.32 22.66
C ARG A 176 -4.23 1.61 23.31
N HIS A 177 -4.22 1.89 24.60
CA HIS A 177 -5.37 2.30 25.40
C HIS A 177 -5.09 3.62 26.12
N PRO A 178 -6.09 4.47 26.40
CA PRO A 178 -7.50 4.38 25.99
C PRO A 178 -7.74 4.84 24.54
N LYS A 179 -8.81 4.32 23.90
CA LYS A 179 -9.22 4.68 22.53
C LYS A 179 -10.73 4.89 22.43
N PRO A 180 -11.20 5.83 21.58
CA PRO A 180 -12.62 6.01 21.32
C PRO A 180 -13.29 4.74 20.78
N PHE A 181 -14.56 4.54 21.14
CA PHE A 181 -15.34 3.38 20.68
C PHE A 181 -15.39 3.27 19.15
N LEU A 182 -15.65 4.39 18.45
CA LEU A 182 -15.75 4.43 16.99
C LEU A 182 -14.43 4.03 16.29
N VAL A 183 -13.30 4.45 16.85
CA VAL A 183 -11.97 4.06 16.32
C VAL A 183 -11.73 2.57 16.52
N ASN A 184 -12.12 2.03 17.67
CA ASN A 184 -12.01 0.59 17.93
C ASN A 184 -12.90 -0.24 16.99
N PHE A 185 -14.13 0.21 16.74
CA PHE A 185 -15.04 -0.45 15.80
C PHE A 185 -14.43 -0.54 14.39
N VAL A 186 -13.91 0.58 13.87
CA VAL A 186 -13.26 0.61 12.56
C VAL A 186 -11.99 -0.24 12.52
N ALA A 187 -11.19 -0.24 13.59
CA ALA A 187 -10.00 -1.09 13.68
C ALA A 187 -10.35 -2.59 13.62
N VAL A 188 -11.42 -3.01 14.31
CA VAL A 188 -11.93 -4.40 14.26
C VAL A 188 -12.47 -4.73 12.88
N ALA A 189 -13.27 -3.83 12.29
CA ALA A 189 -13.76 -4.01 10.92
C ALA A 189 -12.60 -4.15 9.93
N GLY A 190 -11.57 -3.31 10.03
CA GLY A 190 -10.36 -3.39 9.19
C GLY A 190 -9.60 -4.70 9.35
N TRP A 191 -9.51 -5.23 10.58
CA TRP A 191 -8.87 -6.51 10.85
C TRP A 191 -9.52 -7.68 10.10
N ILE A 192 -10.84 -7.60 9.90
CA ILE A 192 -11.63 -8.61 9.18
C ILE A 192 -11.64 -8.32 7.68
N LEU A 193 -11.85 -7.06 7.29
CA LEU A 193 -12.01 -6.65 5.90
C LEU A 193 -10.73 -6.83 5.07
N LEU A 194 -9.55 -6.57 5.64
CA LEU A 194 -8.28 -6.71 4.94
C LEU A 194 -8.00 -8.16 4.49
N PRO A 195 -8.02 -9.19 5.35
CA PRO A 195 -7.87 -10.57 4.89
C PRO A 195 -9.05 -11.03 4.03
N LEU A 196 -10.27 -10.59 4.33
CA LEU A 196 -11.45 -10.91 3.53
C LEU A 196 -11.33 -10.38 2.10
N SER A 197 -10.74 -9.20 1.91
CA SER A 197 -10.50 -8.61 0.59
C SER A 197 -9.55 -9.48 -0.25
N LEU A 198 -8.56 -10.11 0.38
CA LEU A 198 -7.63 -11.00 -0.29
C LEU A 198 -8.32 -12.30 -0.72
N ILE A 199 -9.14 -12.86 0.16
CA ILE A 199 -9.96 -14.05 -0.12
C ILE A 199 -10.97 -13.73 -1.24
N GLY A 200 -11.59 -12.55 -1.21
CA GLY A 200 -12.54 -12.09 -2.23
C GLY A 200 -11.89 -12.01 -3.61
N ASN A 201 -10.68 -11.44 -3.72
CA ASN A 201 -9.93 -11.43 -4.98
C ASN A 201 -9.57 -12.86 -5.46
N ALA A 202 -9.14 -13.74 -4.55
CA ALA A 202 -8.83 -15.13 -4.89
C ALA A 202 -10.06 -15.92 -5.36
N ALA A 203 -11.23 -15.66 -4.78
CA ALA A 203 -12.50 -16.24 -5.22
C ALA A 203 -12.93 -15.69 -6.59
N TRP A 204 -12.78 -14.38 -6.80
CA TRP A 204 -13.13 -13.71 -8.05
C TRP A 204 -12.27 -14.17 -9.23
N SER A 205 -10.95 -14.27 -9.03
CA SER A 205 -10.02 -14.79 -10.05
C SER A 205 -10.35 -16.22 -10.46
N ARG A 206 -10.59 -17.12 -9.50
CA ARG A 206 -11.03 -18.49 -9.80
C ARG A 206 -12.36 -18.56 -10.52
N PHE A 207 -13.28 -17.65 -10.24
CA PHE A 207 -14.56 -17.58 -10.94
C PHE A 207 -14.39 -17.11 -12.39
N LEU A 208 -13.50 -16.15 -12.64
CA LEU A 208 -13.15 -15.69 -13.98
C LEU A 208 -12.43 -16.77 -14.79
N GLU A 209 -11.44 -17.46 -14.21
CA GLU A 209 -10.73 -18.57 -14.85
C GLU A 209 -11.71 -19.66 -15.31
N ARG A 210 -12.65 -20.06 -14.44
CA ARG A 210 -13.71 -21.03 -14.81
C ARG A 210 -14.59 -20.52 -15.95
N ARG A 211 -14.90 -19.22 -15.99
CA ARG A 211 -15.68 -18.64 -17.08
C ARG A 211 -14.91 -18.63 -18.39
N GLU A 212 -13.62 -18.33 -18.36
CA GLU A 212 -12.74 -18.36 -19.53
C GLU A 212 -12.56 -19.78 -20.06
N GLU A 213 -12.37 -20.78 -19.18
CA GLU A 213 -12.34 -22.19 -19.55
C GLU A 213 -13.65 -22.65 -20.21
N LEU A 214 -14.79 -22.34 -19.61
CA LEU A 214 -16.11 -22.65 -20.19
C LEU A 214 -16.35 -21.95 -21.52
N HIS A 215 -15.89 -20.70 -21.67
CA HIS A 215 -16.02 -19.95 -22.92
C HIS A 215 -15.08 -20.46 -24.01
N ARG A 216 -13.87 -20.90 -23.65
CA ARG A 216 -12.92 -21.52 -24.57
C ARG A 216 -13.45 -22.85 -25.11
N ILE A 217 -14.00 -23.71 -24.26
CA ILE A 217 -14.58 -25.00 -24.68
C ILE A 217 -15.70 -24.78 -25.71
N ARG A 218 -16.55 -23.76 -25.49
CA ARG A 218 -17.61 -23.40 -26.44
C ARG A 218 -17.09 -22.95 -27.81
N LEU A 219 -15.97 -22.24 -27.86
CA LEU A 219 -15.37 -21.80 -29.14
C LEU A 219 -14.70 -22.95 -29.91
N GLU A 220 -14.17 -23.96 -29.20
CA GLU A 220 -13.63 -25.18 -29.82
C GLU A 220 -14.76 -26.03 -30.42
N GLU A 221 -15.88 -26.23 -29.70
CA GLU A 221 -17.09 -26.92 -30.24
C GLU A 221 -17.68 -26.19 -31.47
N ASP A 222 -17.85 -24.87 -31.40
CA ASP A 222 -18.39 -24.05 -32.51
C ASP A 222 -17.47 -24.03 -33.75
N ALA A 223 -16.17 -24.34 -33.57
CA ALA A 223 -15.19 -24.43 -34.65
C ALA A 223 -15.20 -25.84 -35.29
N GLU A 224 -15.28 -26.90 -34.48
CA GLU A 224 -15.41 -28.28 -34.95
C GLU A 224 -16.72 -28.48 -35.75
N GLU A 225 -17.85 -27.98 -35.25
CA GLU A 225 -19.13 -28.04 -35.97
C GLU A 225 -19.11 -27.29 -37.31
N ARG A 226 -18.29 -26.23 -37.41
CA ARG A 226 -18.12 -25.47 -38.66
C ARG A 226 -17.28 -26.24 -39.66
N PHE A 227 -16.22 -26.88 -39.19
CA PHE A 227 -15.33 -27.70 -40.01
C PHE A 227 -16.07 -28.92 -40.57
N GLU A 228 -16.88 -29.61 -39.76
CA GLU A 228 -17.71 -30.72 -40.23
C GLU A 228 -18.73 -30.28 -41.29
N ARG A 229 -19.37 -29.12 -41.12
CA ARG A 229 -20.31 -28.57 -42.11
C ARG A 229 -19.65 -28.24 -43.44
N GLU A 230 -18.44 -27.70 -43.42
CA GLU A 230 -17.68 -27.41 -44.65
C GLU A 230 -17.17 -28.69 -45.33
N HIS A 231 -16.81 -29.73 -44.57
CA HIS A 231 -16.34 -31.00 -45.13
C HIS A 231 -17.46 -31.85 -45.73
N ILE A 232 -18.68 -31.76 -45.22
CA ILE A 232 -19.85 -32.47 -45.75
C ILE A 232 -20.41 -31.78 -47.00
N ALA A 233 -20.14 -30.48 -47.19
CA ALA A 233 -20.62 -29.69 -48.31
C ALA A 233 -19.68 -29.68 -49.53
N ALA A 234 -18.49 -30.29 -49.44
CA ALA A 234 -17.50 -30.43 -50.50
C ALA A 234 -17.54 -31.82 -51.15
#